data_AF-Q92Q93-F1
#
_entry.id   AF-Q92Q93-F1
#
_cell.length_a   1.000
_cell.length_b   1.000
_cell.length_c   1.000
_cell.angle_alpha   90.00
_cell.angle_beta   90.00
_cell.angle_gamma   90.00
#
_symmetry.space_group_name_H-M   'P 1'
#
loop_
_entity.id
_entity.type
_entity.pdbx_description
1 polymer ?
#
loop_
_entity_poly.entity_id
_entity_poly.type
_entity_poly.pdbx_seq_one_letter_code
_entity_poly.pdbx_strand_id
1 'polypeptide(L)'
;MRTIFDLDAICSHGALCWQRNSPFVTHRVSSILRELPFARDIMDEEQQLEILSPVTDLGFVRILLADLHDELPSKVARFRQLADLSTSLGANGTMFTGGETTYLAWTEARSSFVHGNYIATVMLCQGLAEHLLASYLELGIDGEQLPPRVKFPITLERCLSRGIIVDADVKDLHRLMKLRNPLSHYRNIDDPSNLTHRALENQSPAADHVRGDASFALSVAVRLLSLPAFRVDK
;
A
#
# COMPACT_ATOMS: atom_id res chain seq x y z
N MET A 1 24.98 13.14 5.38
CA MET A 1 25.03 11.69 5.68
C MET A 1 24.34 11.49 7.02
N ARG A 2 23.04 11.15 7.02
CA ARG A 2 22.25 10.93 8.24
C ARG A 2 22.02 9.42 8.40
N THR A 3 22.72 8.82 9.35
CA THR A 3 22.38 7.52 9.92
C THR A 3 21.26 7.73 10.92
N ILE A 4 20.07 7.17 10.68
CA ILE A 4 18.96 7.21 11.63
C ILE A 4 18.41 5.78 11.73
N PHE A 5 18.93 5.03 12.71
CA PHE A 5 18.10 4.09 13.43
C PHE A 5 17.38 4.91 14.48
N ASP A 6 16.11 5.18 14.24
CA ASP A 6 15.25 5.70 15.29
C ASP A 6 13.91 4.94 15.21
N LEU A 7 13.78 3.96 16.10
CA LEU A 7 12.52 3.27 16.36
C LEU A 7 11.50 4.20 17.06
N ASP A 8 11.91 5.43 17.44
CA ASP A 8 11.05 6.41 18.13
C ASP A 8 10.33 7.41 17.20
N ALA A 9 10.51 7.34 15.87
CA ALA A 9 9.88 8.30 14.95
C ALA A 9 8.43 7.94 14.51
N ILE A 10 7.76 6.98 15.15
CA ILE A 10 6.42 6.50 14.73
C ILE A 10 5.26 7.42 15.18
N CYS A 11 5.52 8.40 16.05
CA CYS A 11 4.48 9.29 16.58
C CYS A 11 4.78 10.78 16.32
N SER A 12 4.63 11.26 15.09
CA SER A 12 4.29 12.68 14.85
C SER A 12 4.07 12.91 13.35
N HIS A 13 2.86 13.32 12.98
CA HIS A 13 2.55 14.51 12.20
C HIS A 13 1.07 14.46 11.82
N GLY A 14 0.27 15.19 12.59
CA GLY A 14 -1.14 15.45 12.29
C GLY A 14 -1.30 16.68 11.39
N ALA A 15 -2.46 16.68 10.73
CA ALA A 15 -3.20 17.81 10.20
C ALA A 15 -2.56 18.63 9.05
N LEU A 16 -3.12 18.47 7.84
CA LEU A 16 -3.25 19.58 6.90
C LEU A 16 -4.66 19.61 6.28
N CYS A 17 -5.40 20.58 6.81
CA CYS A 17 -6.60 21.26 6.34
C CYS A 17 -6.79 21.31 4.82
N TRP A 18 -7.99 20.93 4.34
CA TRP A 18 -8.54 21.43 3.08
C TRP A 18 -9.93 22.03 3.35
N GLN A 19 -10.05 23.34 3.11
CA GLN A 19 -11.27 24.11 3.25
C GLN A 19 -11.47 24.97 1.98
N ARG A 20 -12.68 24.88 1.38
CA ARG A 20 -13.45 25.84 0.53
C ARG A 20 -14.12 25.16 -0.67
N ASN A 21 -15.47 25.03 -0.68
CA ASN A 21 -16.49 25.97 -1.24
C ASN A 21 -16.57 25.88 -2.78
N SER A 22 -17.68 25.64 -3.50
CA SER A 22 -19.14 25.85 -3.34
C SER A 22 -19.90 25.02 -4.44
N PRO A 23 -21.15 25.34 -4.88
CA PRO A 23 -22.47 25.10 -4.26
C PRO A 23 -23.46 24.27 -5.15
N PHE A 24 -24.56 23.82 -4.52
CA PHE A 24 -25.93 23.60 -5.07
C PHE A 24 -26.14 22.98 -6.48
N VAL A 25 -26.79 21.80 -6.53
CA VAL A 25 -28.05 21.59 -7.28
C VAL A 25 -28.92 20.55 -6.55
N THR A 26 -29.96 21.02 -5.86
CA THR A 26 -31.14 20.23 -5.49
C THR A 26 -32.17 20.37 -6.60
N HIS A 27 -32.67 19.26 -7.15
CA HIS A 27 -34.11 19.03 -7.35
C HIS A 27 -34.42 17.69 -8.05
N ARG A 28 -35.41 17.00 -7.46
CA ARG A 28 -36.50 16.27 -8.16
C ARG A 28 -36.21 14.83 -8.62
N VAL A 29 -36.31 13.89 -7.67
CA VAL A 29 -36.92 12.56 -7.90
C VAL A 29 -37.75 12.17 -6.67
N SER A 30 -38.92 12.79 -6.48
CA SER A 30 -39.80 12.52 -5.35
C SER A 30 -41.18 11.99 -5.76
N SER A 31 -41.31 11.35 -6.92
CA SER A 31 -42.66 11.02 -7.44
C SER A 31 -42.84 9.67 -8.11
N ILE A 32 -41.90 8.72 -8.03
CA ILE A 32 -42.09 7.37 -8.62
C ILE A 32 -41.49 6.28 -7.72
N LEU A 33 -42.01 6.12 -6.50
CA LEU A 33 -41.88 4.89 -5.68
C LEU A 33 -43.06 4.81 -4.69
N ARG A 34 -44.28 5.01 -5.18
CA ARG A 34 -45.48 4.49 -4.50
C ARG A 34 -45.89 3.25 -5.27
N GLU A 35 -46.15 2.16 -4.54
CA GLU A 35 -46.69 0.88 -5.01
C GLU A 35 -45.67 -0.26 -5.27
N LEU A 36 -45.06 -0.77 -4.19
CA LEU A 36 -44.81 -2.21 -4.02
C LEU A 36 -44.99 -2.59 -2.53
N PRO A 37 -45.88 -3.53 -2.17
CA PRO A 37 -46.12 -3.90 -0.78
C PRO A 37 -45.31 -5.15 -0.41
N PHE A 38 -43.99 -5.02 -0.24
CA PHE A 38 -43.18 -6.11 0.33
C PHE A 38 -41.83 -5.61 0.85
N ALA A 39 -41.82 -5.13 2.10
CA ALA A 39 -40.68 -5.07 3.04
C ALA A 39 -41.01 -4.04 4.13
N ARG A 40 -41.87 -4.42 5.08
CA ARG A 40 -41.85 -3.81 6.42
C ARG A 40 -40.77 -4.54 7.21
N ASP A 41 -39.52 -4.24 6.92
CA ASP A 41 -38.50 -4.17 7.97
C ASP A 41 -38.16 -2.69 8.04
N ILE A 42 -38.80 -2.03 9.01
CA ILE A 42 -38.53 -0.64 9.34
C ILE A 42 -37.12 -0.69 9.94
N MET A 43 -36.10 -0.38 9.14
CA MET A 43 -34.91 0.27 9.68
C MET A 43 -35.45 1.41 10.53
N ASP A 44 -35.20 1.34 11.83
CA ASP A 44 -35.71 2.28 12.80
C ASP A 44 -35.35 3.70 12.33
N GLU A 45 -36.34 4.59 12.21
CA GLU A 45 -36.09 5.97 11.78
C GLU A 45 -35.06 6.64 12.70
N GLU A 46 -34.96 6.18 13.97
CA GLU A 46 -33.90 6.54 14.92
C GLU A 46 -32.50 6.09 14.49
N GLN A 47 -32.33 4.85 14.00
CA GLN A 47 -31.04 4.36 13.49
C GLN A 47 -30.61 5.11 12.23
N GLN A 48 -31.57 5.48 11.38
CA GLN A 48 -31.30 6.24 10.15
C GLN A 48 -30.98 7.72 10.46
N LEU A 49 -31.57 8.29 11.51
CA LEU A 49 -31.26 9.63 12.02
C LEU A 49 -29.94 9.70 12.79
N GLU A 50 -29.53 8.65 13.52
CA GLU A 50 -28.21 8.58 14.17
C GLU A 50 -27.05 8.60 13.17
N ILE A 51 -27.22 7.96 12.01
CA ILE A 51 -26.22 7.96 10.93
C ILE A 51 -26.04 9.36 10.32
N LEU A 52 -27.06 10.21 10.36
CA LEU A 52 -27.10 11.54 9.72
C LEU A 52 -27.06 12.72 10.72
N SER A 53 -27.03 12.42 12.02
CA SER A 53 -26.86 13.38 13.09
C SER A 53 -25.40 13.89 13.15
N PRO A 54 -25.16 15.19 13.44
CA PRO A 54 -23.81 15.66 13.70
C PRO A 54 -23.24 14.93 14.93
N VAL A 55 -22.39 13.94 14.67
CA VAL A 55 -21.65 13.20 15.68
C VAL A 55 -20.89 14.20 16.53
N THR A 56 -21.20 14.26 17.83
CA THR A 56 -20.43 15.09 18.78
C THR A 56 -18.98 14.60 18.82
N ASP A 57 -18.02 15.45 19.21
CA ASP A 57 -16.61 15.04 19.34
C ASP A 57 -16.44 13.76 20.18
N LEU A 58 -17.26 13.59 21.21
CA LEU A 58 -17.30 12.37 22.03
C LEU A 58 -17.78 11.14 21.24
N GLY A 59 -18.73 11.31 20.32
CA GLY A 59 -19.17 10.27 19.39
C GLY A 59 -18.06 9.85 18.43
N PHE A 60 -17.28 10.81 17.89
CA PHE A 60 -16.13 10.50 17.04
C PHE A 60 -15.07 9.71 17.80
N VAL A 61 -14.75 10.12 19.03
CA VAL A 61 -13.80 9.40 19.89
C VAL A 61 -14.27 7.97 20.16
N ARG A 62 -15.56 7.77 20.43
CA ARG A 62 -16.13 6.42 20.64
C ARG A 62 -15.97 5.53 19.41
N ILE A 63 -16.28 6.05 18.23
CA ILE A 63 -16.13 5.31 16.95
C ILE A 63 -14.65 4.96 16.74
N LEU A 64 -13.74 5.91 16.88
CA LEU A 64 -12.30 5.67 16.70
C LEU A 64 -11.73 4.65 17.70
N LEU A 65 -12.20 4.67 18.95
CA LEU A 65 -11.79 3.69 19.95
C LEU A 65 -12.34 2.30 19.67
N ALA A 66 -13.58 2.19 19.20
CA ALA A 66 -14.18 0.93 18.78
C ALA A 66 -13.42 0.35 17.56
N ASP A 67 -13.21 1.15 16.52
CA ASP A 67 -12.44 0.77 15.34
C ASP A 67 -11.01 0.33 15.72
N LEU A 68 -10.36 1.07 16.63
CA LEU A 68 -9.04 0.71 17.13
C LEU A 68 -9.06 -0.61 17.88
N HIS A 69 -10.02 -0.81 18.79
CA HIS A 69 -10.16 -2.03 19.59
C HIS A 69 -10.35 -3.26 18.70
N ASP A 70 -11.27 -3.18 17.74
CA ASP A 70 -11.65 -4.29 16.89
C ASP A 70 -10.53 -4.65 15.89
N GLU A 71 -9.79 -3.65 15.38
CA GLU A 71 -8.65 -3.89 14.49
C GLU A 71 -7.35 -4.28 15.22
N LEU A 72 -7.24 -4.04 16.53
CA LEU A 72 -5.97 -4.19 17.26
C LEU A 72 -5.34 -5.59 17.11
N PRO A 73 -6.07 -6.71 17.28
CA PRO A 73 -5.49 -8.04 17.12
C PRO A 73 -4.90 -8.26 15.72
N SER A 74 -5.62 -7.81 14.69
CA SER A 74 -5.20 -7.92 13.29
C SER A 74 -4.00 -7.02 12.98
N LYS A 75 -3.95 -5.80 13.54
CA LYS A 75 -2.79 -4.89 13.44
C LYS A 75 -1.56 -5.52 14.08
N VAL A 76 -1.70 -6.11 15.28
CA VAL A 76 -0.59 -6.79 15.97
C VAL A 76 -0.05 -7.96 15.16
N ALA A 77 -0.93 -8.77 14.56
CA ALA A 77 -0.51 -9.88 13.70
C ALA A 77 0.30 -9.40 12.48
N ARG A 78 -0.18 -8.35 11.79
CA ARG A 78 0.53 -7.74 10.64
C ARG A 78 1.84 -7.09 11.06
N PHE A 79 1.88 -6.46 12.22
CA PHE A 79 3.11 -5.88 12.77
C PHE A 79 4.16 -6.94 13.06
N ARG A 80 3.77 -8.07 13.66
CA ARG A 80 4.68 -9.23 13.87
C ARG A 80 5.23 -9.75 12.55
N GLN A 81 4.37 -9.96 11.55
CA GLN A 81 4.81 -10.39 10.23
C GLN A 81 5.84 -9.41 9.62
N LEU A 82 5.59 -8.10 9.72
CA LEU A 82 6.53 -7.09 9.25
C LEU A 82 7.86 -7.14 10.03
N ALA A 83 7.80 -7.32 11.36
CA ALA A 83 8.99 -7.42 12.20
C ALA A 83 9.82 -8.67 11.82
N ASP A 84 9.17 -9.81 11.64
CA ASP A 84 9.80 -11.07 11.23
C ASP A 84 10.49 -10.93 9.87
N LEU A 85 9.81 -10.32 8.88
CA LEU A 85 10.42 -10.02 7.59
C LEU A 85 11.65 -9.11 7.74
N SER A 86 11.52 -8.05 8.55
CA SER A 86 12.56 -7.03 8.71
C SER A 86 13.83 -7.55 9.38
N THR A 87 13.82 -8.74 9.98
CA THR A 87 15.02 -9.37 10.55
C THR A 87 16.13 -9.55 9.50
N SER A 88 15.79 -9.73 8.22
CA SER A 88 16.76 -9.91 7.15
C SER A 88 17.53 -8.64 6.78
N LEU A 89 17.06 -7.46 7.16
CA LEU A 89 17.74 -6.19 6.90
C LEU A 89 19.06 -6.07 7.70
N GLY A 90 19.19 -6.83 8.78
CA GLY A 90 20.37 -6.80 9.64
C GLY A 90 20.49 -5.51 10.47
N ALA A 91 21.54 -5.45 11.30
CA ALA A 91 21.75 -4.33 12.22
C ALA A 91 22.45 -3.11 11.59
N ASN A 92 23.07 -3.27 10.42
CA ASN A 92 24.01 -2.29 9.87
C ASN A 92 23.36 -1.18 9.02
N GLY A 93 22.03 -1.14 8.95
CA GLY A 93 21.31 -0.12 8.21
C GLY A 93 21.34 -0.33 6.69
N THR A 94 20.31 0.22 6.04
CA THR A 94 20.11 0.13 4.58
C THR A 94 20.21 1.52 3.97
N MET A 95 20.90 1.62 2.85
CA MET A 95 21.01 2.81 2.02
C MET A 95 19.79 2.92 1.09
N PHE A 96 19.10 4.06 1.17
CA PHE A 96 18.00 4.43 0.27
C PHE A 96 18.54 5.33 -0.86
N THR A 97 19.02 4.73 -1.94
CA THR A 97 19.66 5.45 -3.06
C THR A 97 18.73 6.42 -3.78
N GLY A 98 17.40 6.22 -3.71
CA GLY A 98 16.41 7.13 -4.28
C GLY A 98 16.05 8.32 -3.38
N GLY A 99 16.80 8.52 -2.29
CA GLY A 99 16.61 9.60 -1.35
C GLY A 99 15.24 9.57 -0.66
N GLU A 100 14.67 10.77 -0.48
CA GLU A 100 13.42 10.99 0.25
C GLU A 100 12.27 10.15 -0.32
N THR A 101 12.15 10.02 -1.64
CA THR A 101 11.09 9.25 -2.29
C THR A 101 11.11 7.79 -1.85
N THR A 102 12.29 7.15 -1.86
CA THR A 102 12.41 5.75 -1.43
C THR A 102 12.23 5.58 0.07
N TYR A 103 12.69 6.54 0.88
CA TYR A 103 12.51 6.52 2.32
C TYR A 103 11.03 6.66 2.74
N LEU A 104 10.32 7.62 2.14
CA LEU A 104 8.90 7.83 2.36
C LEU A 104 8.08 6.63 1.88
N ALA A 105 8.36 6.12 0.67
CA ALA A 105 7.67 4.94 0.14
C ALA A 105 7.82 3.72 1.07
N TRP A 106 9.01 3.49 1.62
CA TRP A 106 9.24 2.43 2.60
C TRP A 106 8.47 2.64 3.91
N THR A 107 8.53 3.86 4.46
CA THR A 107 7.87 4.21 5.73
C THR A 107 6.35 4.10 5.60
N GLU A 108 5.79 4.61 4.51
CA GLU A 108 4.36 4.53 4.21
C GLU A 108 3.92 3.10 3.88
N ALA A 109 4.74 2.30 3.18
CA ALA A 109 4.39 0.90 2.86
C ALA A 109 4.22 0.07 4.14
N ARG A 110 5.15 0.25 5.10
CA ARG A 110 5.10 -0.41 6.42
C ARG A 110 3.85 0.00 7.19
N SER A 111 3.61 1.30 7.30
CA SER A 111 2.43 1.81 8.01
C SER A 111 1.14 1.31 7.35
N SER A 112 1.05 1.42 6.02
CA SER A 112 -0.10 0.95 5.23
C SER A 112 -0.38 -0.54 5.44
N PHE A 113 0.67 -1.36 5.47
CA PHE A 113 0.52 -2.80 5.67
C PHE A 113 -0.07 -3.10 7.05
N VAL A 114 0.47 -2.49 8.11
CA VAL A 114 -0.04 -2.65 9.48
C VAL A 114 -1.49 -2.20 9.59
N HIS A 115 -1.86 -1.12 8.90
CA HIS A 115 -3.23 -0.58 8.87
C HIS A 115 -4.19 -1.35 7.94
N GLY A 116 -3.74 -2.38 7.23
CA GLY A 116 -4.60 -3.14 6.31
C GLY A 116 -4.85 -2.45 4.97
N ASN A 117 -4.13 -1.38 4.65
CA ASN A 117 -4.19 -0.66 3.38
C ASN A 117 -3.40 -1.39 2.30
N TYR A 118 -3.80 -2.63 1.97
CA TYR A 118 -3.01 -3.56 1.17
C TYR A 118 -2.73 -3.08 -0.27
N ILE A 119 -3.69 -2.40 -0.92
CA ILE A 119 -3.48 -1.84 -2.26
C ILE A 119 -2.37 -0.78 -2.21
N ALA A 120 -2.41 0.11 -1.20
CA ALA A 120 -1.38 1.12 -1.01
C ALA A 120 -0.01 0.47 -0.77
N THR A 121 0.06 -0.59 0.06
CA THR A 121 1.30 -1.35 0.26
C THR A 121 1.87 -1.88 -1.06
N VAL A 122 1.07 -2.51 -1.91
CA VAL A 122 1.52 -3.03 -3.22
C VAL A 122 2.07 -1.90 -4.10
N MET A 123 1.37 -0.78 -4.16
CA MET A 123 1.77 0.39 -4.96
C MET A 123 3.08 1.02 -4.45
N LEU A 124 3.20 1.19 -3.13
CA LEU A 124 4.36 1.80 -2.50
C LEU A 124 5.59 0.89 -2.62
N CYS A 125 5.44 -0.43 -2.45
CA CYS A 125 6.54 -1.39 -2.65
C CYS A 125 7.03 -1.42 -4.11
N GLN A 126 6.11 -1.32 -5.09
CA GLN A 126 6.49 -1.22 -6.50
C GLN A 126 7.26 0.08 -6.77
N GLY A 127 6.73 1.23 -6.32
CA GLY A 127 7.41 2.52 -6.47
C GLY A 127 8.78 2.55 -5.78
N LEU A 128 8.89 1.99 -4.58
CA LEU A 128 10.16 1.81 -3.86
C LEU A 128 11.16 1.03 -4.72
N ALA A 129 10.78 -0.14 -5.24
CA ALA A 129 11.68 -0.97 -6.05
C ALA A 129 12.15 -0.25 -7.32
N GLU A 130 11.24 0.45 -8.01
CA GLU A 130 11.55 1.23 -9.21
C GLU A 130 12.58 2.33 -8.93
N HIS A 131 12.30 3.17 -7.93
CA HIS A 131 13.18 4.28 -7.58
C HIS A 131 14.51 3.82 -6.99
N LEU A 132 14.50 2.77 -6.16
CA LEU A 132 15.70 2.23 -5.53
C LEU A 132 16.66 1.67 -6.58
N LEU A 133 16.18 0.82 -7.49
CA LEU A 133 17.03 0.22 -8.53
C LEU A 133 17.50 1.25 -9.56
N ALA A 134 16.63 2.17 -10.00
CA ALA A 134 16.99 3.19 -10.97
C ALA A 134 18.07 4.15 -10.41
N SER A 135 17.87 4.66 -9.19
CA SER A 135 18.84 5.55 -8.54
C SER A 135 20.17 4.86 -8.27
N TYR A 136 20.17 3.56 -7.96
CA TYR A 136 21.40 2.81 -7.78
C TYR A 136 22.22 2.72 -9.08
N LEU A 137 21.56 2.52 -10.22
CA LEU A 137 22.23 2.54 -11.52
C LEU A 137 22.84 3.90 -11.88
N GLU A 138 22.22 5.00 -11.44
CA GLU A 138 22.74 6.36 -11.65
C GLU A 138 23.90 6.69 -10.69
N LEU A 139 23.83 6.26 -9.44
CA LEU A 139 24.82 6.57 -8.39
C LEU A 139 26.01 5.61 -8.34
N GLY A 140 25.93 4.45 -9.01
CA GLY A 140 26.98 3.42 -8.98
C GLY A 140 28.33 3.91 -9.54
N ILE A 141 29.40 3.14 -9.27
CA ILE A 141 30.77 3.44 -9.73
C ILE A 141 30.83 3.57 -11.27
N ASP A 142 30.03 2.76 -11.97
CA ASP A 142 29.81 2.84 -13.43
C ASP A 142 28.49 3.54 -13.76
N GLY A 143 28.20 4.65 -13.07
CA GLY A 143 26.93 5.38 -13.13
C GLY A 143 26.49 5.62 -14.57
N GLU A 144 25.32 5.10 -14.93
CA GLU A 144 24.76 5.30 -16.26
C GLU A 144 23.83 6.49 -16.25
N GLN A 145 23.92 7.30 -17.31
CA GLN A 145 22.91 8.33 -17.54
C GLN A 145 21.63 7.68 -18.02
N LEU A 146 20.70 7.45 -17.09
CA LEU A 146 19.38 6.97 -17.43
C LEU A 146 18.60 8.07 -18.18
N PRO A 147 17.72 7.70 -19.13
CA PRO A 147 16.82 8.68 -19.72
C PRO A 147 15.88 9.25 -18.63
N PRO A 148 15.34 10.47 -18.80
CA PRO A 148 14.45 11.10 -17.81
C PRO A 148 13.23 10.26 -17.43
N ARG A 149 12.85 9.30 -18.28
CA ARG A 149 11.84 8.28 -18.02
C ARG A 149 12.33 6.93 -18.54
N VAL A 150 12.78 6.08 -17.63
CA VAL A 150 13.09 4.67 -17.93
C VAL A 150 11.89 3.79 -17.59
N LYS A 151 11.60 2.81 -18.44
CA LYS A 151 10.58 1.79 -18.13
C LYS A 151 11.18 0.77 -17.17
N PHE A 152 10.44 0.39 -16.14
CA PHE A 152 10.96 -0.53 -15.12
C PHE A 152 11.55 -1.85 -15.65
N PRO A 153 10.96 -2.54 -16.67
CA PRO A 153 11.60 -3.74 -17.23
C PRO A 153 13.02 -3.50 -17.75
N ILE A 154 13.28 -2.33 -18.34
CA ILE A 154 14.61 -1.96 -18.82
C ILE A 154 15.57 -1.76 -17.64
N THR A 155 15.09 -1.17 -16.54
CA THR A 155 15.85 -1.08 -15.28
C THR A 155 16.22 -2.46 -14.75
N LEU A 156 15.28 -3.43 -14.76
CA LEU A 156 15.54 -4.79 -14.31
C LEU A 156 16.59 -5.50 -15.16
N GLU A 157 16.50 -5.39 -16.48
CA GLU A 157 17.49 -5.95 -17.40
C GLU A 157 18.90 -5.42 -17.13
N ARG A 158 19.03 -4.10 -16.88
CA ARG A 158 20.30 -3.45 -16.55
C ARG A 158 20.83 -3.86 -15.17
N CYS A 159 19.96 -3.97 -14.17
CA CYS A 159 20.35 -4.44 -12.84
C CYS A 159 20.83 -5.90 -12.88
N LEU A 160 20.15 -6.74 -13.65
CA LEU A 160 20.54 -8.15 -13.84
C LEU A 160 21.88 -8.26 -14.57
N SER A 161 22.07 -7.51 -15.67
CA SER A 161 23.32 -7.56 -16.45
C SER A 161 24.55 -7.09 -15.65
N ARG A 162 24.34 -6.27 -14.61
CA ARG A 162 25.37 -5.79 -13.69
C ARG A 162 25.52 -6.63 -12.42
N GLY A 163 24.72 -7.69 -12.28
CA GLY A 163 24.75 -8.56 -11.08
C GLY A 163 24.29 -7.87 -9.79
N ILE A 164 23.54 -6.77 -9.89
CA ILE A 164 22.96 -6.08 -8.72
C ILE A 164 21.84 -6.93 -8.11
N ILE A 165 21.09 -7.62 -8.98
CA ILE A 165 20.01 -8.54 -8.65
C ILE A 165 20.21 -9.85 -9.40
N VAL A 166 19.55 -10.92 -8.93
CA VAL A 166 19.56 -12.24 -9.61
C VAL A 166 18.25 -12.53 -10.34
N ASP A 167 18.21 -13.57 -11.18
CA ASP A 167 17.00 -13.96 -11.93
C ASP A 167 15.77 -14.18 -11.03
N ALA A 168 15.98 -14.69 -9.82
CA ALA A 168 14.90 -14.86 -8.84
C ALA A 168 14.27 -13.52 -8.43
N ASP A 169 15.07 -12.47 -8.27
CA ASP A 169 14.57 -11.12 -7.99
C ASP A 169 13.80 -10.56 -9.17
N VAL A 170 14.33 -10.71 -10.38
CA VAL A 170 13.65 -10.27 -11.62
C VAL A 170 12.29 -10.95 -11.76
N LYS A 171 12.21 -12.26 -11.51
CA LYS A 171 10.95 -13.01 -11.55
C LYS A 171 9.93 -12.46 -10.55
N ASP A 172 10.35 -12.19 -9.32
CA ASP A 172 9.47 -11.67 -8.27
C ASP A 172 9.05 -10.22 -8.54
N LEU A 173 9.94 -9.38 -9.08
CA LEU A 173 9.62 -8.00 -9.46
C LEU A 173 8.66 -7.96 -10.65
N HIS A 174 8.82 -8.84 -11.64
CA HIS A 174 7.81 -9.01 -12.68
C HIS A 174 6.47 -9.51 -12.14
N ARG A 175 6.48 -10.39 -11.14
CA ARG A 175 5.25 -10.81 -10.45
C ARG A 175 4.61 -9.61 -9.75
N LEU A 176 5.38 -8.78 -9.04
CA LEU A 176 4.89 -7.58 -8.37
C LEU A 176 4.24 -6.60 -9.37
N MET A 177 4.86 -6.38 -10.52
CA MET A 177 4.26 -5.59 -11.61
C MET A 177 2.92 -6.17 -12.06
N LYS A 178 2.83 -7.49 -12.25
CA LYS A 178 1.58 -8.16 -12.66
C LYS A 178 0.48 -8.01 -11.62
N LEU A 179 0.81 -7.97 -10.33
CA LEU A 179 -0.15 -7.74 -9.25
C LEU A 179 -0.62 -6.28 -9.19
N ARG A 180 0.28 -5.32 -9.41
CA ARG A 180 -0.05 -3.88 -9.41
C ARG A 180 -0.93 -3.49 -10.59
N ASN A 181 -0.75 -4.12 -11.75
CA ASN A 181 -1.46 -3.79 -12.98
C ASN A 181 -3.00 -3.75 -12.85
N PRO A 182 -3.68 -4.82 -12.38
CA PRO A 182 -5.13 -4.81 -12.21
C PRO A 182 -5.61 -3.85 -11.10
N LEU A 183 -4.74 -3.47 -10.16
CA LEU A 183 -5.06 -2.50 -9.10
C LEU A 183 -5.02 -1.05 -9.61
N SER A 184 -4.32 -0.78 -10.70
CA SER A 184 -4.06 0.57 -11.22
C SER A 184 -4.73 0.85 -12.55
N HIS A 185 -5.02 -0.21 -13.29
CA HIS A 185 -5.60 -0.15 -14.62
C HIS A 185 -6.82 -1.05 -14.65
N TYR A 186 -7.91 -0.54 -15.20
CA TYR A 186 -9.13 -1.30 -15.38
C TYR A 186 -8.87 -2.61 -16.12
N ARG A 187 -9.49 -3.69 -15.62
CA ARG A 187 -9.53 -5.01 -16.24
C ARG A 187 -10.98 -5.48 -16.25
N ASN A 188 -11.43 -6.07 -17.36
CA ASN A 188 -12.75 -6.68 -17.41
C ASN A 188 -12.81 -7.90 -16.47
N ILE A 189 -14.03 -8.35 -16.17
CA ILE A 189 -14.25 -9.47 -15.25
C ILE A 189 -13.72 -10.80 -15.82
N ASP A 190 -13.57 -10.91 -17.14
CA ASP A 190 -13.04 -12.11 -17.79
C ASP A 190 -11.51 -12.18 -17.77
N ASP A 191 -10.82 -11.13 -17.31
CA ASP A 191 -9.36 -11.15 -17.14
C ASP A 191 -9.01 -11.95 -15.86
N PRO A 192 -8.19 -13.01 -15.94
CA PRO A 192 -7.80 -13.80 -14.76
C PRO A 192 -7.07 -13.00 -13.68
N SER A 193 -6.47 -11.85 -14.04
CA SER A 193 -5.81 -10.95 -13.08
C SER A 193 -6.77 -10.01 -12.37
N ASN A 194 -8.03 -9.93 -12.80
CA ASN A 194 -9.06 -9.13 -12.15
C ASN A 194 -9.31 -9.63 -10.72
N LEU A 195 -9.36 -8.72 -9.75
CA LEU A 195 -9.52 -9.07 -8.34
C LEU A 195 -10.80 -9.86 -8.07
N THR A 196 -11.92 -9.46 -8.68
CA THR A 196 -13.20 -10.15 -8.54
C THR A 196 -13.15 -11.54 -9.17
N HIS A 197 -12.53 -11.68 -10.34
CA HIS A 197 -12.32 -12.99 -10.97
C HIS A 197 -11.53 -13.92 -10.05
N ARG A 198 -10.40 -13.47 -9.50
CA ARG A 198 -9.59 -14.26 -8.56
C ARG A 198 -10.36 -14.69 -7.32
N ALA A 199 -11.18 -13.80 -6.77
CA ALA A 199 -12.01 -14.10 -5.59
C ALA A 199 -13.04 -15.20 -5.87
N LEU A 200 -13.68 -15.15 -7.05
CA LEU A 200 -14.64 -16.16 -7.48
C LEU A 200 -13.96 -17.50 -7.78
N GLU A 201 -12.84 -17.48 -8.50
CA GLU A 201 -12.10 -18.68 -8.90
C GLU A 201 -11.52 -19.44 -7.69
N ASN A 202 -10.92 -18.72 -6.74
CA ASN A 202 -10.27 -19.31 -5.57
C ASN A 202 -11.22 -19.51 -4.37
N GLN A 203 -12.48 -19.08 -4.49
CA GLN A 203 -13.48 -19.15 -3.42
C GLN A 203 -13.00 -18.48 -2.12
N SER A 204 -12.25 -17.39 -2.24
CA SER A 204 -11.74 -16.62 -1.10
C SER A 204 -12.09 -15.14 -1.23
N PRO A 205 -12.32 -14.44 -0.10
CA PRO A 205 -12.61 -13.01 -0.11
C PRO A 205 -11.54 -12.21 -0.86
N ALA A 206 -11.96 -11.20 -1.62
CA ALA A 206 -11.04 -10.29 -2.31
C ALA A 206 -10.02 -9.67 -1.35
N ALA A 207 -10.43 -9.38 -0.11
CA ALA A 207 -9.55 -8.85 0.94
C ALA A 207 -8.36 -9.78 1.25
N ASP A 208 -8.56 -11.10 1.25
CA ASP A 208 -7.49 -12.06 1.52
C ASP A 208 -6.50 -12.15 0.35
N HIS A 209 -6.98 -12.02 -0.90
CA HIS A 209 -6.10 -11.93 -2.07
C HIS A 209 -5.20 -10.69 -1.99
N VAL A 210 -5.76 -9.51 -1.74
CA VAL A 210 -4.95 -8.28 -1.69
C VAL A 210 -4.02 -8.32 -0.46
N ARG A 211 -4.43 -8.92 0.67
CA ARG A 211 -3.54 -9.16 1.82
C ARG A 211 -2.34 -10.03 1.45
N GLY A 212 -2.58 -11.12 0.69
CA GLY A 212 -1.52 -11.99 0.17
C GLY A 212 -0.59 -11.26 -0.79
N ASP A 213 -1.15 -10.47 -1.71
CA ASP A 213 -0.38 -9.65 -2.66
C ASP A 213 0.49 -8.62 -1.94
N ALA A 214 -0.03 -7.95 -0.91
CA ALA A 214 0.70 -6.99 -0.09
C ALA A 214 1.79 -7.65 0.76
N SER A 215 1.53 -8.82 1.32
CA SER A 215 2.54 -9.61 2.05
C SER A 215 3.70 -9.99 1.14
N PHE A 216 3.39 -10.43 -0.08
CA PHE A 216 4.39 -10.71 -1.10
C PHE A 216 5.18 -9.45 -1.48
N ALA A 217 4.49 -8.34 -1.79
CA ALA A 217 5.13 -7.08 -2.16
C ALA A 217 6.10 -6.58 -1.09
N LEU A 218 5.69 -6.66 0.19
CA LEU A 218 6.51 -6.27 1.32
C LEU A 218 7.73 -7.18 1.47
N SER A 219 7.58 -8.49 1.27
CA SER A 219 8.71 -9.44 1.31
C SER A 219 9.74 -9.15 0.20
N VAL A 220 9.29 -8.78 -1.00
CA VAL A 220 10.17 -8.40 -2.11
C VAL A 220 10.90 -7.10 -1.78
N ALA A 221 10.21 -6.10 -1.24
CA ALA A 221 10.81 -4.83 -0.84
C ALA A 221 11.88 -5.03 0.24
N VAL A 222 11.59 -5.82 1.28
CA VAL A 222 12.55 -6.17 2.34
C VAL A 222 13.76 -6.89 1.77
N ARG A 223 13.54 -7.87 0.88
CA ARG A 223 14.64 -8.60 0.25
C ARG A 223 15.53 -7.69 -0.57
N LEU A 224 14.94 -6.79 -1.38
CA LEU A 224 15.69 -5.79 -2.14
C LEU A 224 16.54 -4.92 -1.21
N LEU A 225 15.95 -4.38 -0.14
CA LEU A 225 16.65 -3.56 0.86
C LEU A 225 17.75 -4.32 1.62
N SER A 226 17.68 -5.66 1.65
CA SER A 226 18.71 -6.52 2.24
C SER A 226 19.84 -6.92 1.28
N LEU A 227 19.76 -6.57 -0.01
CA LEU A 227 20.81 -6.91 -0.96
C LEU A 227 22.11 -6.19 -0.62
N PRO A 228 23.29 -6.80 -0.88
CA PRO A 228 24.59 -6.20 -0.59
C PRO A 228 24.76 -4.80 -1.21
N ALA A 229 24.18 -4.57 -2.38
CA ALA A 229 24.19 -3.28 -3.08
C ALA A 229 23.63 -2.13 -2.22
N PHE A 230 22.69 -2.40 -1.32
CA PHE A 230 22.02 -1.40 -0.50
C PHE A 230 22.44 -1.46 0.97
N ARG A 231 23.31 -2.39 1.36
CA ARG A 231 23.75 -2.50 2.73
C ARG A 231 24.88 -1.52 3.02
N VAL A 232 24.81 -0.88 4.18
CA VAL A 232 25.90 -0.05 4.70
C VAL A 232 26.80 -0.95 5.55
N ASP A 233 27.42 -1.96 4.92
CA ASP A 233 28.46 -2.74 5.58
C ASP A 233 29.81 -2.03 5.42
N LYS A 234 30.63 -2.06 6.47
CA LYS A 234 31.90 -1.31 6.62
C LYS A 234 32.93 -1.57 5.53
#